data_AF-A0A6L7GGN4-F1
#
_entry.id   AF-A0A6L7GGN4-F1
#
_cell.length_a   1.000
_cell.length_b   1.000
_cell.length_c   1.000
_cell.angle_alpha   90.00
_cell.angle_beta   90.00
_cell.angle_gamma   90.00
#
_symmetry.space_group_name_H-M   'P 1'
#
loop_
_entity.id
_entity.type
_entity.pdbx_description
1 polymer ?
#
loop_
_entity_poly.entity_id
_entity_poly.type
_entity_poly.pdbx_seq_one_letter_code
_entity_poly.pdbx_strand_id
1 'polypeptide(L)'
;MRQQSEASVEEILESIKKVIARDNRAGAAEERRQRESDGIRHLATEMTREMTREMTAGATSDTSVEPADADEADEVLDLGMADFAEEEPASDGFDDSRFEDDHDDDDIPLTAEPVRDSMRENFAALAMLSQPGAAPQIVRSGETSLEGLVRDMLRPMLSEWLDSNLPSMVEKMVQAEIARIAGKRG
;
A
#
# COMPACT_ATOMS: atom_id res chain seq x y z
N MET A 1 11.25 6.53 -56.90
CA MET A 1 10.10 5.75 -56.41
C MET A 1 10.63 4.66 -55.49
N ARG A 2 10.12 4.58 -54.27
CA ARG A 2 10.58 3.73 -53.16
C ARG A 2 9.97 2.33 -53.28
N GLN A 3 10.76 1.29 -53.08
CA GLN A 3 10.27 -0.05 -52.72
C GLN A 3 11.06 -0.51 -51.49
N GLN A 4 10.61 -0.05 -50.33
CA GLN A 4 10.85 -0.74 -49.07
C GLN A 4 9.77 -1.81 -49.00
N SER A 5 10.07 -3.01 -49.49
CA SER A 5 9.25 -4.18 -49.21
C SER A 5 9.44 -4.51 -47.74
N GLU A 6 8.41 -4.15 -46.98
CA GLU A 6 8.05 -4.57 -45.64
C GLU A 6 8.44 -6.04 -45.39
N ALA A 7 8.88 -6.38 -44.17
CA ALA A 7 9.44 -7.68 -43.76
C ALA A 7 8.84 -8.88 -44.54
N SER A 8 9.71 -9.75 -45.08
CA SER A 8 9.28 -10.90 -45.88
C SER A 8 8.30 -11.76 -45.09
N VAL A 9 7.25 -12.26 -45.74
CA VAL A 9 6.21 -13.10 -45.13
C VAL A 9 6.82 -14.27 -44.33
N GLU A 10 7.93 -14.81 -44.80
CA GLU A 10 8.68 -15.90 -44.15
C GLU A 10 9.29 -15.48 -42.80
N GLU A 11 9.76 -14.24 -42.69
CA GLU A 11 10.30 -13.65 -41.45
C GLU A 11 9.17 -13.42 -40.42
N ILE A 12 8.00 -13.01 -40.89
CA ILE A 12 6.80 -12.87 -40.05
C ILE A 12 6.39 -14.24 -39.48
N LEU A 13 6.37 -15.28 -40.33
CA LEU A 13 6.04 -16.64 -39.90
C LEU A 13 7.08 -17.22 -38.93
N GLU A 14 8.36 -16.95 -39.15
CA GLU A 14 9.44 -17.39 -38.27
C GLU A 14 9.40 -16.67 -36.90
N SER A 15 9.06 -15.38 -36.90
CA SER A 15 8.85 -14.59 -35.68
C SER A 15 7.66 -15.10 -34.86
N ILE A 16 6.51 -15.36 -35.49
CA ILE A 16 5.33 -15.95 -34.84
C ILE A 16 5.66 -17.33 -34.26
N LYS A 17 6.34 -18.19 -35.03
CA LYS A 17 6.77 -19.52 -34.58
C LYS A 17 7.70 -19.44 -33.37
N LYS A 18 8.63 -18.48 -33.35
CA LYS A 18 9.57 -18.27 -32.24
C LYS A 18 8.86 -17.75 -30.99
N VAL A 19 7.87 -16.87 -31.14
CA VAL A 19 7.06 -16.36 -30.03
C VAL A 19 6.22 -17.49 -29.43
N ILE A 20 5.49 -18.28 -30.23
CA ILE A 20 4.69 -19.41 -29.73
C ILE A 20 5.55 -20.46 -29.04
N ALA A 21 6.72 -20.80 -29.58
CA ALA A 21 7.63 -21.75 -28.93
C ALA A 21 8.19 -21.23 -27.59
N ARG A 22 8.41 -19.92 -27.48
CA ARG A 22 8.81 -19.26 -26.23
C ARG A 22 7.66 -19.26 -25.22
N ASP A 23 6.44 -18.99 -25.68
CA ASP A 23 5.25 -18.91 -24.84
C ASP A 23 4.83 -20.28 -24.32
N ASN A 24 4.85 -21.32 -25.16
CA ASN A 24 4.62 -22.71 -24.72
C ASN A 24 5.65 -23.17 -23.67
N ARG A 25 6.91 -22.72 -23.79
CA ARG A 25 7.95 -23.03 -22.78
C ARG A 25 7.70 -22.29 -21.47
N ALA A 26 7.23 -21.04 -21.54
CA ALA A 26 6.87 -20.25 -20.36
C ALA A 26 5.63 -20.85 -19.67
N GLY A 27 4.58 -21.18 -20.43
CA GLY A 27 3.37 -21.83 -19.92
C GLY A 27 3.65 -23.18 -19.24
N ALA A 28 4.50 -24.03 -19.84
CA ALA A 28 4.89 -25.30 -19.22
C ALA A 28 5.70 -25.15 -17.91
N ALA A 29 6.47 -24.07 -17.78
CA ALA A 29 7.18 -23.74 -16.54
C ALA A 29 6.22 -23.20 -15.47
N GLU A 30 5.24 -22.41 -15.88
CA GLU A 30 4.21 -21.85 -14.99
C GLU A 30 3.27 -22.94 -14.46
N GLU A 31 2.82 -23.87 -15.30
CA GLU A 31 2.00 -25.02 -14.87
C GLU A 31 2.73 -25.97 -13.89
N ARG A 32 4.07 -26.01 -13.92
CA ARG A 32 4.86 -26.74 -12.91
C ARG A 32 4.88 -25.99 -11.59
N ARG A 33 5.13 -24.68 -11.62
CA ARG A 33 5.12 -23.84 -10.40
C ARG A 33 3.74 -23.81 -9.76
N GLN A 34 2.68 -23.76 -10.56
CA GLN A 34 1.30 -23.73 -10.06
C GLN A 34 0.95 -25.01 -9.30
N ARG A 35 1.37 -26.18 -9.82
CA ARG A 35 1.20 -27.46 -9.12
C ARG A 35 2.02 -27.54 -7.82
N GLU A 36 3.20 -26.96 -7.79
CA GLU A 36 4.03 -26.87 -6.57
C GLU A 36 3.38 -25.92 -5.53
N SER A 37 2.85 -24.77 -5.96
CA SER A 37 2.20 -23.81 -5.07
C SER A 37 0.85 -24.27 -4.54
N ASP A 38 0.08 -25.02 -5.34
CA ASP A 38 -1.22 -25.55 -4.94
C ASP A 38 -1.05 -26.66 -3.89
N GLY A 39 0.01 -27.47 -3.97
CA GLY A 39 0.36 -28.43 -2.92
C GLY A 39 0.67 -27.76 -1.58
N ILE A 40 1.41 -26.65 -1.61
CA ILE A 40 1.77 -25.89 -0.39
C ILE A 40 0.54 -25.18 0.20
N ARG A 41 -0.35 -24.65 -0.65
CA ARG A 41 -1.63 -24.03 -0.22
C ARG A 41 -2.58 -25.01 0.45
N HIS A 42 -2.67 -26.24 -0.05
CA HIS A 42 -3.51 -27.27 0.57
C HIS A 42 -3.00 -27.65 1.96
N LEU A 43 -1.68 -27.86 2.11
CA LEU A 43 -1.05 -28.15 3.40
C LEU A 43 -1.22 -26.99 4.40
N ALA A 44 -1.05 -25.75 3.95
CA ALA A 44 -1.28 -24.56 4.80
C ALA A 44 -2.73 -24.45 5.27
N THR A 45 -3.69 -24.80 4.42
CA THR A 45 -5.13 -24.79 4.74
C THR A 45 -5.51 -25.89 5.72
N GLU A 46 -4.91 -27.08 5.59
CA GLU A 46 -5.13 -28.17 6.56
C GLU A 46 -4.49 -27.86 7.92
N MET A 47 -3.28 -27.30 7.95
CA MET A 47 -2.63 -26.88 9.19
C MET A 47 -3.41 -25.78 9.94
N THR A 48 -3.96 -24.79 9.23
CA THR A 48 -4.79 -23.75 9.87
C THR A 48 -6.11 -24.31 10.39
N ARG A 49 -6.72 -25.28 9.69
CA ARG A 49 -7.94 -25.96 10.14
C ARG A 49 -7.71 -26.82 11.39
N GLU A 50 -6.55 -27.44 11.51
CA GLU A 50 -6.18 -28.24 12.68
C GLU A 50 -5.89 -27.32 13.89
N MET A 51 -5.14 -26.24 13.69
CA MET A 51 -4.83 -25.25 14.72
C MET A 51 -6.09 -24.54 15.28
N THR A 52 -7.02 -24.16 14.39
CA THR A 52 -8.30 -23.55 14.80
C THR A 52 -9.20 -24.53 15.56
N ARG A 53 -9.13 -25.84 15.26
CA ARG A 53 -9.88 -26.87 15.98
C ARG A 53 -9.36 -27.10 17.41
N GLU A 54 -8.06 -26.94 17.65
CA GLU A 54 -7.48 -27.02 18.99
C GLU A 54 -7.78 -25.76 19.81
N MET A 55 -7.78 -24.57 19.19
CA MET A 55 -8.10 -23.31 19.88
C MET A 55 -9.56 -23.23 20.35
N THR A 56 -10.52 -23.81 19.63
CA THR A 56 -11.93 -23.81 20.06
C THR A 56 -12.25 -24.82 21.17
N ALA A 57 -11.35 -25.78 21.44
CA ALA A 57 -11.51 -26.75 22.52
C ALA A 57 -10.99 -26.24 23.89
N GLY A 58 -10.21 -25.15 23.92
CA GLY A 58 -9.62 -24.56 25.13
C GLY A 58 -10.29 -23.28 25.66
N ALA A 59 -11.28 -22.73 24.95
CA ALA A 59 -11.85 -21.40 25.25
C ALA A 59 -13.02 -21.41 26.25
N THR A 60 -12.92 -22.19 27.33
CA THR A 60 -13.74 -22.00 28.54
C THR A 60 -12.85 -21.58 29.71
N SER A 61 -12.11 -20.50 29.53
CA SER A 61 -11.56 -19.73 30.65
C SER A 61 -12.08 -18.31 30.53
N ASP A 62 -13.02 -18.05 31.42
CA ASP A 62 -13.62 -16.78 31.78
C ASP A 62 -12.59 -15.66 31.91
N THR A 63 -12.48 -14.84 30.86
CA THR A 63 -11.96 -13.47 31.00
C THR A 63 -12.96 -12.56 30.31
N SER A 64 -14.08 -12.34 31.01
CA SER A 64 -15.03 -11.29 30.67
C SER A 64 -14.32 -9.95 30.85
N VAL A 65 -13.90 -9.31 29.75
CA VAL A 65 -13.49 -7.91 29.76
C VAL A 65 -14.77 -7.10 29.96
N GLU A 66 -14.91 -6.53 31.15
CA GLU A 66 -16.04 -5.68 31.51
C GLU A 66 -16.00 -4.41 30.64
N PRO A 67 -17.10 -4.05 29.97
CA PRO A 67 -17.18 -2.76 29.28
C PRO A 67 -17.14 -1.67 30.34
N ALA A 68 -16.26 -0.67 30.17
CA ALA A 68 -16.20 0.48 31.06
C ALA A 68 -17.62 1.07 31.24
N ASP A 69 -18.02 1.24 32.50
CA ASP A 69 -19.32 1.76 32.86
C ASP A 69 -19.50 3.17 32.27
N ALA A 70 -20.72 3.50 31.84
CA ALA A 70 -21.03 4.78 31.20
C ALA A 70 -20.70 5.99 32.09
N ASP A 71 -20.64 5.79 33.41
CA ASP A 71 -20.29 6.81 34.39
C ASP A 71 -18.77 7.10 34.44
N GLU A 72 -17.90 6.18 34.01
CA GLU A 72 -16.43 6.36 34.00
C GLU A 72 -15.96 7.14 32.75
N ALA A 73 -16.74 7.13 31.67
CA ALA A 73 -16.45 7.86 30.43
C ALA A 73 -16.66 9.39 30.56
N ASP A 74 -17.38 9.84 31.59
CA ASP A 74 -17.66 11.26 31.84
C ASP A 74 -16.56 11.95 32.69
N GLU A 75 -15.59 11.20 33.23
CA GLU A 75 -14.38 11.75 33.87
C GLU A 75 -13.32 12.17 32.84
N VAL A 76 -13.72 12.97 31.85
CA VAL A 76 -12.79 13.57 30.90
C VAL A 76 -12.06 14.72 31.60
N LEU A 77 -10.74 14.60 31.75
CA LEU A 77 -9.87 15.66 32.29
C LEU A 77 -10.01 16.95 31.45
N ASP A 78 -10.78 17.92 31.97
CA ASP A 78 -10.94 19.25 31.37
C ASP A 78 -9.67 20.09 31.59
N LEU A 79 -8.76 20.02 30.61
CA LEU A 79 -7.53 20.81 30.56
C LEU A 79 -7.78 22.33 30.43
N GLY A 80 -9.05 22.77 30.29
CA GLY A 80 -9.44 24.18 30.21
C GLY A 80 -9.57 24.89 31.56
N MET A 81 -9.62 24.16 32.69
CA MET A 81 -9.76 24.72 34.04
C MET A 81 -8.45 24.69 34.86
N ALA A 82 -7.30 24.65 34.18
CA ALA A 82 -6.05 25.04 34.83
C ALA A 82 -6.10 26.56 35.04
N ASP A 83 -6.52 26.95 36.24
CA ASP A 83 -6.48 28.31 36.76
C ASP A 83 -5.08 28.90 36.49
N PHE A 84 -4.99 29.81 35.52
CA PHE A 84 -3.83 30.68 35.37
C PHE A 84 -3.79 31.54 36.63
N ALA A 85 -3.09 31.07 37.65
CA ALA A 85 -2.74 31.89 38.78
C ALA A 85 -2.02 33.13 38.24
N GLU A 86 -2.70 34.27 38.28
CA GLU A 86 -2.08 35.58 38.13
C GLU A 86 -1.11 35.73 39.30
N GLU A 87 0.10 35.23 39.13
CA GLU A 87 1.20 35.53 40.01
C GLU A 87 1.58 36.98 39.74
N GLU A 88 1.11 37.88 40.62
CA GLU A 88 1.49 39.29 40.56
C GLU A 88 3.03 39.39 40.51
N PRO A 89 3.60 40.23 39.62
CA PRO A 89 5.04 40.47 39.64
C PRO A 89 5.35 41.28 40.90
N ALA A 90 5.68 40.58 41.97
CA ALA A 90 6.40 41.17 43.09
C ALA A 90 7.71 41.73 42.52
N SER A 91 7.73 43.04 42.40
CA SER A 91 8.92 43.82 42.11
C SER A 91 9.94 43.56 43.21
N ASP A 92 10.89 42.68 42.95
CA ASP A 92 12.17 42.69 43.64
C ASP A 92 13.28 42.62 42.59
N GLY A 93 14.20 43.58 42.70
CA GLY A 93 15.12 43.97 41.64
C GLY A 93 15.96 42.83 41.11
N PHE A 94 15.80 42.52 39.82
CA PHE A 94 16.78 41.75 39.09
C PHE A 94 17.99 42.63 38.77
N ASP A 95 19.09 42.32 39.45
CA ASP A 95 20.44 42.74 39.13
C ASP A 95 20.80 42.22 37.73
N ASP A 96 20.98 43.17 36.82
CA ASP A 96 21.48 42.97 35.45
C ASP A 96 22.98 42.64 35.51
N SER A 97 23.32 41.42 35.91
CA SER A 97 24.62 40.86 35.53
C SER A 97 24.64 39.33 35.56
N ARG A 98 24.94 38.79 34.37
CA ARG A 98 25.49 37.45 34.10
C ARG A 98 24.50 36.37 33.66
N PHE A 99 23.91 36.58 32.48
CA PHE A 99 23.66 35.46 31.57
C PHE A 99 25.01 35.04 30.96
N GLU A 100 25.73 34.16 31.65
CA GLU A 100 26.62 33.23 30.95
C GLU A 100 25.71 32.14 30.39
N ASP A 101 25.37 32.31 29.12
CA ASP A 101 24.67 31.32 28.31
C ASP A 101 25.64 30.16 28.02
N ASP A 102 25.77 29.25 28.99
CA ASP A 102 26.48 27.98 28.82
C ASP A 102 25.44 26.95 28.35
N HIS A 103 25.03 27.07 27.08
CA HIS A 103 24.29 26.01 26.38
C HIS A 103 25.26 24.86 26.08
N ASP A 104 25.53 24.04 27.10
CA ASP A 104 26.14 22.71 26.95
C ASP A 104 25.16 21.59 27.39
N ASP A 105 23.85 21.88 27.43
CA ASP A 105 22.81 20.95 27.91
C ASP A 105 21.97 20.30 26.79
N ASP A 106 22.35 20.49 25.52
CA ASP A 106 21.63 19.92 24.37
C ASP A 106 21.72 18.38 24.29
N ASP A 107 22.60 17.76 25.08
CA ASP A 107 22.82 16.31 25.07
C ASP A 107 22.42 15.60 26.37
N ILE A 108 21.79 16.27 27.36
CA ILE A 108 21.29 15.56 28.56
C ILE A 108 20.04 14.76 28.18
N PRO A 109 20.12 13.43 28.18
CA PRO A 109 19.01 12.66 27.65
C PRO A 109 17.86 12.60 28.68
N LEU A 110 16.67 13.12 28.34
CA LEU A 110 15.49 13.33 29.22
C LEU A 110 14.78 12.09 29.79
N THR A 111 15.36 10.89 29.63
CA THR A 111 14.80 9.62 30.11
C THR A 111 15.86 8.84 30.87
N ALA A 112 15.43 8.02 31.83
CA ALA A 112 16.35 7.14 32.54
C ALA A 112 16.94 6.08 31.57
N GLU A 113 18.20 5.72 31.77
CA GLU A 113 18.91 4.70 31.00
C GLU A 113 18.16 3.34 30.91
N PRO A 114 17.63 2.76 32.01
CA PRO A 114 16.87 1.50 31.90
C PRO A 114 15.59 1.63 31.08
N VAL A 115 14.98 2.82 31.03
CA VAL A 115 13.78 3.08 30.20
C VAL A 115 14.14 3.11 28.72
N ARG A 116 15.32 3.65 28.37
CA ARG A 116 15.81 3.65 26.98
C ARG A 116 16.09 2.25 26.47
N ASP A 117 16.73 1.43 27.30
CA ASP A 117 17.09 0.07 26.90
C ASP A 117 15.83 -0.76 26.67
N SER A 118 14.84 -0.64 27.58
CA SER A 118 13.52 -1.26 27.41
C SER A 118 12.80 -0.80 26.13
N MET A 119 12.85 0.49 25.80
CA MET A 119 12.26 1.02 24.57
C MET A 119 12.99 0.50 23.32
N ARG A 120 14.33 0.46 23.33
CA ARG A 120 15.12 -0.09 22.23
C ARG A 120 14.81 -1.57 21.99
N GLU A 121 14.66 -2.35 23.05
CA GLU A 121 14.30 -3.76 22.98
C GLU A 121 12.88 -3.97 22.40
N ASN A 122 11.91 -3.17 22.84
CA ASN A 122 10.55 -3.23 22.30
C ASN A 122 10.50 -2.82 20.82
N PHE A 123 11.20 -1.75 20.43
CA PHE A 123 11.32 -1.35 19.03
C PHE A 123 12.03 -2.42 18.19
N ALA A 124 13.03 -3.12 18.73
CA ALA A 124 13.68 -4.23 18.04
C ALA A 124 12.71 -5.40 17.81
N ALA A 125 11.92 -5.77 18.82
CA ALA A 125 10.89 -6.81 18.68
C ALA A 125 9.81 -6.41 17.66
N LEU A 126 9.36 -5.15 17.68
CA LEU A 126 8.37 -4.63 16.75
C LEU A 126 8.92 -4.52 15.32
N ALA A 127 10.19 -4.18 15.15
CA ALA A 127 10.88 -4.19 13.87
C ALA A 127 11.01 -5.62 13.29
N MET A 128 11.22 -6.63 14.14
CA MET A 128 11.24 -8.03 13.73
C MET A 128 9.85 -8.53 13.29
N LEU A 129 8.79 -8.09 13.98
CA LEU A 129 7.41 -8.45 13.63
C LEU A 129 6.89 -7.72 12.37
N SER A 130 7.31 -6.47 12.17
CA SER A 130 6.86 -5.62 11.05
C SER A 130 7.71 -5.77 9.78
N GLN A 131 8.83 -6.52 9.85
CA GLN A 131 9.65 -6.79 8.68
C GLN A 131 8.83 -7.60 7.66
N PRO A 132 8.58 -7.06 6.44
CA PRO A 132 7.96 -7.84 5.39
C PRO A 132 8.88 -9.02 5.08
N GLY A 133 8.40 -10.25 5.28
CA GLY A 133 9.19 -11.48 5.10
C GLY A 133 9.70 -11.73 3.68
N ALA A 134 9.45 -10.84 2.74
CA ALA A 134 9.96 -10.87 1.38
C ALA A 134 10.34 -9.46 0.91
N ALA A 135 11.53 -9.32 0.33
CA ALA A 135 11.88 -8.12 -0.43
C ALA A 135 10.82 -7.91 -1.52
N PRO A 136 10.40 -6.65 -1.80
CA PRO A 136 9.42 -6.39 -2.83
C PRO A 136 9.96 -6.92 -4.15
N GLN A 137 9.38 -8.02 -4.63
CA GLN A 137 9.69 -8.53 -5.95
C GLN A 137 9.23 -7.44 -6.92
N ILE A 138 10.17 -6.80 -7.60
CA ILE A 138 9.88 -5.95 -8.75
C ILE A 138 9.46 -6.87 -9.89
N VAL A 139 8.29 -7.51 -9.75
CA VAL A 139 7.50 -7.90 -10.91
C VAL A 139 7.01 -6.61 -11.55
N ARG A 140 6.88 -6.61 -12.88
CA ARG A 140 6.54 -5.47 -13.74
C ARG A 140 5.84 -4.34 -12.98
N SER A 141 6.43 -3.15 -13.01
CA SER A 141 5.89 -1.92 -12.43
C SER A 141 4.37 -1.86 -12.62
N GLY A 142 3.61 -2.19 -11.57
CA GLY A 142 2.15 -2.19 -11.57
C GLY A 142 1.42 -3.49 -11.16
N GLU A 143 2.05 -4.67 -11.19
CA GLU A 143 1.33 -5.95 -10.95
C GLU A 143 1.15 -6.33 -9.47
N THR A 144 1.99 -5.82 -8.55
CA THR A 144 1.86 -6.05 -7.09
C THR A 144 1.78 -4.77 -6.29
N SER A 145 1.55 -3.64 -6.97
CA SER A 145 1.36 -2.34 -6.34
C SER A 145 -0.13 -2.01 -6.24
N LEU A 146 -0.49 -1.07 -5.36
CA LEU A 146 -1.81 -0.45 -5.25
C LEU A 146 -2.39 -0.06 -6.62
N GLU A 147 -1.54 0.32 -7.56
CA GLU A 147 -1.93 0.62 -8.95
C GLU A 147 -2.67 -0.55 -9.63
N GLY A 148 -2.25 -1.80 -9.39
CA GLY A 148 -2.92 -2.98 -9.93
C GLY A 148 -4.34 -3.13 -9.40
N LEU A 149 -4.52 -2.96 -8.07
CA LEU A 149 -5.84 -3.00 -7.44
C LEU A 149 -6.74 -1.86 -7.94
N VAL A 150 -6.22 -0.64 -8.01
CA VAL A 150 -6.97 0.52 -8.51
C VAL A 150 -7.33 0.34 -9.98
N ARG A 151 -6.43 -0.22 -10.80
CA ARG A 151 -6.70 -0.52 -12.21
C ARG A 151 -7.80 -1.56 -12.38
N ASP A 152 -7.82 -2.61 -11.55
CA ASP A 152 -8.87 -3.63 -11.59
C ASP A 152 -10.24 -3.06 -11.20
N MET A 153 -10.27 -2.09 -10.27
CA MET A 153 -11.49 -1.38 -9.90
C MET A 153 -11.93 -0.35 -10.95
N LEU A 154 -10.99 0.36 -11.59
CA LEU A 154 -11.30 1.40 -12.58
C LEU A 154 -11.62 0.84 -13.98
N ARG A 155 -11.11 -0.35 -14.32
CA ARG A 155 -11.35 -1.00 -15.61
C ARG A 155 -12.84 -1.14 -15.96
N PRO A 156 -13.73 -1.67 -15.10
CA PRO A 156 -15.15 -1.79 -15.43
C PRO A 156 -15.82 -0.42 -15.66
N MET A 157 -15.51 0.56 -14.83
CA MET A 157 -16.10 1.91 -14.91
C MET A 157 -15.69 2.63 -16.21
N LEU A 158 -14.41 2.50 -16.59
CA LEU A 158 -13.90 3.06 -17.84
C LEU A 158 -14.46 2.34 -19.07
N SER A 159 -14.65 1.02 -19.01
CA SER A 159 -15.26 0.25 -20.10
C SER A 159 -16.69 0.71 -20.36
N GLU A 160 -17.54 0.77 -19.33
CA GLU A 160 -18.93 1.21 -19.44
C GLU A 160 -19.04 2.66 -19.96
N TRP A 161 -18.15 3.53 -19.49
CA TRP A 161 -18.08 4.90 -19.95
C TRP A 161 -17.70 4.98 -21.43
N LEU A 162 -16.70 4.21 -21.87
CA LEU A 162 -16.29 4.16 -23.28
C LEU A 162 -17.42 3.63 -24.15
N ASP A 163 -18.10 2.55 -23.74
CA ASP A 163 -19.23 2.00 -24.51
C ASP A 163 -20.35 3.02 -24.72
N SER A 164 -20.61 3.86 -23.70
CA SER A 164 -21.67 4.87 -23.76
C SER A 164 -21.27 6.14 -24.53
N ASN A 165 -20.01 6.57 -24.44
CA ASN A 165 -19.59 7.90 -24.92
C ASN A 165 -18.80 7.85 -26.24
N LEU A 166 -18.08 6.77 -26.52
CA LEU A 166 -17.23 6.62 -27.70
C LEU A 166 -18.01 6.68 -29.03
N PRO A 167 -19.20 6.06 -29.18
CA PRO A 167 -19.93 6.09 -30.45
C PRO A 167 -20.23 7.52 -30.91
N SER A 168 -20.73 8.37 -30.01
CA SER A 168 -21.06 9.77 -30.31
C SER A 168 -19.83 10.61 -30.72
N MET A 169 -18.67 10.28 -30.16
CA MET A 169 -17.42 11.00 -30.42
C MET A 169 -16.86 10.62 -31.80
N VAL A 170 -16.92 9.34 -32.13
CA VAL A 170 -16.51 8.81 -33.44
C VAL A 170 -17.43 9.33 -34.53
N GLU A 171 -18.74 9.36 -34.33
CA GLU A 171 -19.69 9.91 -35.32
C GLU A 171 -19.36 11.36 -35.69
N LYS A 172 -19.06 12.21 -34.70
CA LYS A 172 -18.64 13.61 -34.92
C LYS A 172 -17.34 13.69 -35.71
N MET A 173 -16.34 12.87 -35.38
CA MET A 173 -15.08 12.81 -36.12
C MET A 173 -15.27 12.30 -37.56
N VAL A 174 -16.10 11.28 -37.76
CA VAL A 174 -16.40 10.72 -39.09
C VAL A 174 -17.18 11.72 -39.93
N GLN A 175 -18.17 12.41 -39.36
CA GLN A 175 -18.90 13.47 -40.07
C GLN A 175 -17.97 14.60 -40.51
N ALA A 176 -17.06 15.05 -39.63
CA ALA A 176 -16.03 16.03 -39.98
C ALA A 176 -15.11 15.52 -41.10
N GLU A 177 -14.73 14.25 -41.07
CA GLU A 177 -13.87 13.63 -42.07
C GLU A 177 -14.58 13.47 -43.43
N ILE A 178 -15.86 13.06 -43.45
CA ILE A 178 -16.66 12.99 -44.67
C ILE A 178 -16.86 14.38 -45.26
N ALA A 179 -17.20 15.39 -44.45
CA ALA A 179 -17.35 16.77 -44.91
C ALA A 179 -16.06 17.29 -45.54
N ARG A 180 -14.91 16.97 -44.94
CA ARG A 180 -13.58 17.32 -45.47
C ARG A 180 -13.28 16.66 -46.81
N ILE A 181 -13.56 15.36 -46.96
CA ILE A 181 -13.32 14.62 -48.21
C ILE A 181 -14.31 15.05 -49.30
N ALA A 182 -15.58 15.23 -48.96
CA ALA A 182 -16.62 15.66 -49.88
C ALA A 182 -16.38 17.09 -50.38
N GLY A 183 -15.99 18.02 -49.49
CA GLY A 183 -15.66 19.40 -49.86
C GLY A 183 -14.36 19.56 -50.65
N LYS A 184 -13.49 18.53 -50.67
CA LYS A 184 -12.26 18.53 -51.48
C LYS A 184 -12.47 17.94 -52.88
N ARG A 185 -13.62 17.31 -53.16
CA ARG A 185 -13.92 16.64 -54.44
C ARG A 185 -14.92 17.39 -55.33
N GLY A 186 -15.40 18.55 -54.89
CA GLY A 186 -16.10 19.56 -55.71
C GLY A 186 -15.19 20.75 -55.96
#